data_AF-A0A965UQ73-F1
#
_entry.id   AF-A0A965UQ73-F1
#
_cell.length_a   1.000
_cell.length_b   1.000
_cell.length_c   1.000
_cell.angle_alpha   90.00
_cell.angle_beta   90.00
_cell.angle_gamma   90.00
#
_symmetry.space_group_name_H-M   'P 1'
#
loop_
_entity.id
_entity.type
_entity.pdbx_description
1 polymer ?
#
loop_
_entity_poly.entity_id
_entity_poly.type
_entity_poly.pdbx_seq_one_letter_code
_entity_poly.pdbx_strand_id
1 'polypeptide(L)'
;MGKQAREWTIENFSVEKVGQKISEFIDNCPFTDYDFSLQEEEKNPFCQIPEIKNDAEWLTFMYHNILRMKDVDNNDDGHKYWMNEISKGAKRQDIENYFRQVATQENQKNKKIDFVDLLDKDDEGKRILYVMPESIGDIYISTALFENIKKQYPNHNLYVATKPEYFEILQGNPYIHKLLQYMPQMDQLLWLEGVGDHKGYFEVAFLPHAGTQRFLDYLHNGKTNIQFDIKDQHAFN
;
A
#
# COMPACT_ATOMS: atom_id res chain seq x y z
N MET A 1 -40.11 11.80 -42.39
CA MET A 1 -38.98 11.08 -41.78
C MET A 1 -38.34 11.84 -40.62
N GLY A 2 -37.83 13.07 -40.78
CA GLY A 2 -37.13 13.79 -39.69
C GLY A 2 -37.93 14.07 -38.41
N LYS A 3 -39.23 14.42 -38.52
CA LYS A 3 -40.09 14.67 -37.36
C LYS A 3 -40.33 13.41 -36.52
N GLN A 4 -40.64 12.29 -37.18
CA GLN A 4 -40.84 10.98 -36.56
C GLN A 4 -39.56 10.47 -35.89
N ALA A 5 -38.39 10.67 -36.52
CA ALA A 5 -37.11 10.31 -35.91
C ALA A 5 -36.82 11.13 -34.64
N ARG A 6 -37.13 12.44 -34.65
CA ARG A 6 -36.97 13.29 -33.46
C ARG A 6 -37.91 12.90 -32.32
N GLU A 7 -39.17 12.60 -32.63
CA GLU A 7 -40.16 12.13 -31.66
C GLU A 7 -39.69 10.80 -31.04
N TRP A 8 -39.26 9.83 -31.86
CA TRP A 8 -38.71 8.57 -31.38
C TRP A 8 -37.49 8.75 -30.47
N THR A 9 -36.56 9.65 -30.82
CA THR A 9 -35.38 9.94 -29.98
C THR A 9 -35.78 10.55 -28.64
N ILE A 10 -36.75 11.48 -28.62
CA ILE A 10 -37.23 12.08 -27.37
C ILE A 10 -37.93 11.02 -26.51
N GLU A 11 -38.76 10.16 -27.10
CA GLU A 11 -39.49 9.13 -26.36
C GLU A 11 -38.58 8.06 -25.73
N ASN A 12 -37.43 7.78 -26.34
CA ASN A 12 -36.54 6.69 -25.91
C ASN A 12 -35.30 7.16 -25.14
N PHE A 13 -34.81 8.37 -25.43
CA PHE A 13 -33.52 8.88 -24.97
C PHE A 13 -33.57 10.29 -24.38
N SER A 14 -34.76 10.86 -24.10
CA SER A 14 -34.78 12.10 -23.32
C SER A 14 -34.25 11.86 -21.91
N VAL A 15 -33.76 12.94 -21.28
CA VAL A 15 -33.23 12.90 -19.92
C VAL A 15 -34.28 12.38 -18.95
N GLU A 16 -35.53 12.78 -19.13
CA GLU A 16 -36.66 12.33 -18.31
C GLU A 16 -36.90 10.83 -18.46
N LYS A 17 -36.82 10.30 -19.68
CA LYS A 17 -37.07 8.87 -19.96
C LYS A 17 -35.96 7.97 -19.48
N VAL A 18 -34.70 8.37 -19.69
CA VAL A 18 -33.53 7.60 -19.21
C VAL A 18 -33.43 7.70 -17.69
N GLY A 19 -33.62 8.89 -17.12
CA GLY A 19 -33.63 9.11 -15.68
C GLY A 19 -34.70 8.29 -14.98
N GLN A 20 -35.92 8.29 -15.52
CA GLN A 20 -37.02 7.47 -15.00
C GLN A 20 -36.68 5.97 -15.01
N LYS A 21 -36.11 5.44 -16.11
CA LYS A 21 -35.69 4.03 -16.17
C LYS A 21 -34.64 3.67 -15.13
N ILE A 22 -33.66 4.56 -14.90
CA ILE A 22 -32.61 4.34 -13.91
C ILE A 22 -33.19 4.42 -12.48
N SER A 23 -34.05 5.40 -12.20
CA SER A 23 -34.72 5.54 -10.91
C SER A 23 -35.60 4.32 -10.61
N GLU A 24 -36.45 3.90 -11.56
CA GLU A 24 -37.28 2.70 -11.41
C GLU A 24 -36.42 1.44 -11.18
N PHE A 25 -35.25 1.33 -11.83
CA PHE A 25 -34.33 0.22 -11.57
C PHE A 25 -33.80 0.27 -10.13
N ILE A 26 -33.29 1.41 -9.68
CA ILE A 26 -32.72 1.58 -8.33
C ILE A 26 -33.79 1.38 -7.25
N ASP A 27 -34.98 1.95 -7.43
CA ASP A 27 -36.09 1.85 -6.46
C ASP A 27 -36.63 0.42 -6.33
N ASN A 28 -36.55 -0.38 -7.41
CA ASN A 28 -36.96 -1.79 -7.41
C ASN A 28 -35.84 -2.75 -7.00
N CYS A 29 -34.58 -2.28 -6.89
CA CYS A 29 -33.50 -3.12 -6.41
C CYS A 29 -33.70 -3.41 -4.92
N PRO A 30 -33.66 -4.69 -4.50
CA PRO A 30 -33.68 -5.02 -3.08
C PRO A 30 -32.42 -4.45 -2.42
N PHE A 31 -32.56 -3.97 -1.18
CA PHE A 31 -31.41 -3.68 -0.35
C PHE A 31 -30.61 -4.97 -0.16
N THR A 32 -29.34 -4.93 -0.53
CA THR A 32 -28.39 -6.02 -0.32
C THR A 32 -27.39 -5.60 0.74
N ASP A 33 -27.00 -6.55 1.59
CA ASP A 33 -25.82 -6.37 2.42
C ASP A 33 -24.58 -6.54 1.54
N TYR A 34 -23.62 -5.63 1.65
CA TYR A 34 -22.35 -5.69 0.92
C TYR A 34 -21.42 -6.68 1.63
N ASP A 35 -21.73 -7.98 1.55
CA ASP A 35 -21.02 -9.06 2.24
C ASP A 35 -19.84 -9.65 1.44
N PHE A 36 -19.48 -9.04 0.31
CA PHE A 36 -18.37 -9.52 -0.49
C PHE A 36 -17.02 -9.16 0.14
N SER A 37 -16.15 -10.16 0.20
CA SER A 37 -14.76 -9.96 0.55
C SER A 37 -13.98 -9.52 -0.67
N LEU A 38 -13.33 -8.35 -0.61
CA LEU A 38 -12.34 -7.90 -1.59
C LEU A 38 -10.97 -8.57 -1.38
N GLN A 39 -10.90 -9.59 -0.51
CA GLN A 39 -9.66 -10.34 -0.32
C GLN A 39 -9.45 -11.26 -1.53
N GLU A 40 -8.40 -10.97 -2.29
CA GLU A 40 -7.94 -11.84 -3.34
C GLU A 40 -7.52 -13.20 -2.74
N GLU A 41 -8.01 -14.29 -3.33
CA GLU A 41 -7.64 -15.65 -2.91
C GLU A 41 -6.13 -15.86 -3.13
N GLU A 42 -5.40 -16.25 -2.09
CA GLU A 42 -3.97 -16.56 -2.20
C GLU A 42 -3.72 -17.69 -3.21
N LYS A 43 -2.75 -17.45 -4.09
CA LYS A 43 -2.27 -18.42 -5.08
C LYS A 43 -1.59 -19.59 -4.36
N ASN A 44 -1.56 -20.77 -4.97
CA ASN A 44 -0.96 -21.97 -4.37
C ASN A 44 0.28 -22.46 -5.14
N PRO A 45 1.47 -21.89 -4.88
CA PRO A 45 2.71 -22.28 -5.55
C PRO A 45 3.19 -23.70 -5.19
N PHE A 46 2.62 -24.34 -4.18
CA PHE A 46 3.01 -25.70 -3.73
C PHE A 46 2.00 -26.77 -4.12
N CYS A 47 1.02 -26.45 -4.97
CA CYS A 47 0.05 -27.41 -5.46
C CYS A 47 0.74 -28.64 -6.09
N GLN A 48 0.30 -29.84 -5.71
CA GLN A 48 0.74 -31.09 -6.33
C GLN A 48 -0.02 -31.31 -7.62
N ILE A 49 0.70 -31.42 -8.73
CA ILE A 49 0.12 -31.63 -10.06
C ILE A 49 -0.01 -33.15 -10.26
N PRO A 50 -1.22 -33.67 -10.53
CA PRO A 50 -1.40 -35.08 -10.88
C PRO A 50 -0.78 -35.38 -12.26
N GLU A 51 -0.54 -36.65 -12.56
CA GLU A 51 0.02 -37.05 -13.85
C GLU A 51 -1.01 -36.88 -14.98
N ILE A 52 -1.03 -35.69 -15.59
CA ILE A 52 -1.95 -35.33 -16.69
C ILE A 52 -1.21 -35.47 -18.02
N LYS A 53 -1.73 -36.32 -18.92
CA LYS A 53 -1.10 -36.57 -20.24
C LYS A 53 -1.39 -35.47 -21.25
N ASN A 54 -2.59 -34.89 -21.22
CA ASN A 54 -3.01 -33.86 -22.15
C ASN A 54 -2.43 -32.48 -21.75
N ASP A 55 -1.68 -31.84 -22.64
CA ASP A 55 -1.07 -30.52 -22.37
C ASP A 55 -2.10 -29.43 -22.07
N ALA A 56 -3.24 -29.44 -22.77
CA ALA A 56 -4.28 -28.44 -22.59
C ALA A 56 -4.94 -28.55 -21.21
N GLU A 57 -5.30 -29.78 -20.80
CA GLU A 57 -5.87 -30.06 -19.48
C GLU A 57 -4.87 -29.78 -18.35
N TRP A 58 -3.59 -30.07 -18.60
CA TRP A 58 -2.51 -29.80 -17.66
C TRP A 58 -2.30 -28.29 -17.45
N LEU A 59 -2.33 -27.48 -18.52
CA LEU A 59 -2.28 -26.01 -18.41
C LEU A 59 -3.48 -25.46 -17.65
N THR A 60 -4.70 -25.88 -18.00
CA THR A 60 -5.93 -25.47 -17.30
C THR A 60 -5.85 -25.81 -15.82
N PHE A 61 -5.34 -27.01 -15.46
CA PHE A 61 -5.14 -27.39 -14.07
C PHE A 61 -4.21 -26.41 -13.33
N MET A 62 -3.10 -25.99 -13.94
CA MET A 62 -2.19 -25.02 -13.32
C MET A 62 -2.84 -23.65 -13.12
N TYR A 63 -3.57 -23.14 -14.13
CA TYR A 63 -4.31 -21.88 -13.98
C TYR A 63 -5.32 -21.95 -12.83
N HIS A 64 -6.07 -23.05 -12.73
CA HIS A 64 -7.12 -23.20 -11.71
C HIS A 64 -6.57 -23.44 -10.31
N ASN A 65 -5.49 -24.21 -10.18
CA ASN A 65 -5.02 -24.69 -8.87
C ASN A 65 -3.80 -23.95 -8.34
N ILE A 66 -2.87 -23.52 -9.22
CA ILE A 66 -1.71 -22.71 -8.82
C ILE A 66 -2.11 -21.24 -8.80
N LEU A 67 -2.68 -20.73 -9.90
CA LEU A 67 -3.02 -19.31 -10.03
C LEU A 67 -4.46 -18.97 -9.59
N ARG A 68 -5.28 -19.94 -9.16
CA ARG A 68 -6.67 -19.72 -8.71
C ARG A 68 -7.54 -18.98 -9.74
N MET A 69 -7.20 -19.06 -11.04
CA MET A 69 -7.93 -18.42 -12.12
C MET A 69 -8.96 -19.40 -12.70
N LYS A 70 -10.12 -19.53 -12.04
CA LYS A 70 -11.13 -20.55 -12.37
C LYS A 70 -11.80 -20.35 -13.74
N ASP A 71 -11.72 -19.15 -14.30
CA ASP A 71 -12.38 -18.80 -15.57
C ASP A 71 -11.53 -19.10 -16.80
N VAL A 72 -10.28 -19.54 -16.64
CA VAL A 72 -9.37 -19.83 -17.76
C VAL A 72 -9.75 -21.15 -18.44
N ASP A 73 -9.97 -21.10 -19.75
CA ASP A 73 -10.25 -22.24 -20.60
C ASP A 73 -9.28 -22.32 -21.79
N ASN A 74 -9.52 -23.24 -22.73
CA ASN A 74 -8.68 -23.41 -23.93
C ASN A 74 -8.76 -22.25 -24.93
N ASN A 75 -9.73 -21.34 -24.77
CA ASN A 75 -9.90 -20.18 -25.62
C ASN A 75 -9.19 -18.94 -25.06
N ASP A 76 -8.73 -18.99 -23.81
CA ASP A 76 -7.96 -17.92 -23.19
C ASP A 76 -6.66 -17.66 -23.96
N ASP A 77 -6.32 -16.38 -24.11
CA ASP A 77 -5.13 -15.98 -24.86
C ASP A 77 -3.82 -16.43 -24.19
N GLY A 78 -3.81 -16.48 -22.85
CA GLY A 78 -2.70 -17.03 -22.06
C GLY A 78 -2.57 -18.53 -22.25
N HIS A 79 -3.67 -19.27 -22.25
CA HIS A 79 -3.67 -20.71 -22.53
C HIS A 79 -3.12 -21.01 -23.93
N LYS A 80 -3.62 -20.30 -24.96
CA LYS A 80 -3.13 -20.41 -26.34
C LYS A 80 -1.64 -20.09 -26.47
N TYR A 81 -1.16 -19.08 -25.75
CA TYR A 81 0.26 -18.72 -25.74
C TYR A 81 1.12 -19.88 -25.22
N TRP A 82 0.78 -20.46 -24.08
CA TRP A 82 1.55 -21.57 -23.51
C TRP A 82 1.47 -22.84 -24.37
N MET A 83 0.32 -23.12 -24.99
CA MET A 83 0.21 -24.20 -25.97
C MET A 83 1.16 -24.01 -27.17
N ASN A 84 1.33 -22.77 -27.63
CA ASN A 84 2.30 -22.46 -28.68
C ASN A 84 3.74 -22.66 -28.20
N GLU A 85 4.09 -22.25 -26.99
CA GLU A 85 5.44 -22.45 -26.43
C GLU A 85 5.77 -23.94 -26.21
N ILE A 86 4.79 -24.76 -25.79
CA ILE A 86 4.93 -26.22 -25.74
C ILE A 86 5.19 -26.77 -27.14
N SER A 87 4.48 -26.28 -28.17
CA SER A 87 4.71 -26.72 -29.55
C SER A 87 6.12 -26.38 -30.09
N LYS A 88 6.76 -25.34 -29.54
CA LYS A 88 8.14 -24.94 -29.84
C LYS A 88 9.20 -25.73 -29.05
N GLY A 89 8.79 -26.63 -28.16
CA GLY A 89 9.68 -27.50 -27.39
C GLY A 89 9.99 -27.01 -25.97
N ALA A 90 9.20 -26.07 -25.42
CA ALA A 90 9.31 -25.71 -24.01
C ALA A 90 9.04 -26.95 -23.12
N LYS A 91 9.89 -27.17 -22.11
CA LYS A 91 9.70 -28.30 -21.20
C LYS A 91 8.60 -27.96 -20.19
N ARG A 92 7.73 -28.94 -19.92
CA ARG A 92 6.68 -28.80 -18.91
C ARG A 92 7.22 -28.29 -17.57
N GLN A 93 8.34 -28.84 -17.10
CA GLN A 93 8.96 -28.44 -15.84
C GLN A 93 9.32 -26.94 -15.77
N ASP A 94 9.76 -26.35 -16.88
CA ASP A 94 10.12 -24.93 -16.92
C ASP A 94 8.87 -24.04 -16.84
N ILE A 95 7.77 -24.47 -17.48
CA ILE A 95 6.46 -23.81 -17.39
C ILE A 95 5.88 -23.96 -15.97
N GLU A 96 5.96 -25.13 -15.33
CA GLU A 96 5.51 -25.30 -13.94
C GLU A 96 6.25 -24.35 -13.00
N ASN A 97 7.59 -24.28 -13.14
CA ASN A 97 8.40 -23.39 -12.34
C ASN A 97 8.00 -21.93 -12.54
N TYR A 98 7.70 -21.51 -13.78
CA TYR A 98 7.19 -20.18 -14.06
C TYR A 98 5.86 -19.91 -13.33
N PHE A 99 4.88 -20.82 -13.42
CA PHE A 99 3.58 -20.64 -12.74
C PHE A 99 3.74 -20.57 -11.21
N ARG A 100 4.59 -21.41 -10.62
CA ARG A 100 4.89 -21.38 -9.18
C ARG A 100 5.59 -20.08 -8.77
N GLN A 101 6.50 -19.57 -9.61
CA GLN A 101 7.18 -18.29 -9.38
C GLN A 101 6.19 -17.12 -9.43
N VAL A 102 5.32 -17.07 -10.44
CA VAL A 102 4.27 -16.04 -10.55
C VAL A 102 3.34 -16.09 -9.35
N ALA A 103 2.85 -17.27 -8.96
CA ALA A 103 2.02 -17.44 -7.76
C ALA A 103 2.72 -16.92 -6.48
N THR A 104 4.00 -17.22 -6.32
CA THR A 104 4.79 -16.75 -5.17
C THR A 104 4.96 -15.23 -5.19
N GLN A 105 5.26 -14.65 -6.36
CA GLN A 105 5.46 -13.20 -6.52
C GLN A 105 4.14 -12.43 -6.32
N GLU A 106 3.03 -12.91 -6.86
CA GLU A 106 1.71 -12.30 -6.65
C GLU A 106 1.30 -12.39 -5.18
N ASN A 107 1.48 -13.53 -4.52
CA ASN A 107 1.23 -13.63 -3.08
C ASN A 107 2.13 -12.69 -2.26
N GLN A 108 3.38 -12.45 -2.68
CA GLN A 108 4.25 -11.49 -2.02
C GLN A 108 3.80 -10.04 -2.24
N LYS A 109 3.35 -9.69 -3.45
CA LYS A 109 2.78 -8.36 -3.75
C LYS A 109 1.44 -8.12 -3.04
N ASN A 110 0.62 -9.18 -2.97
CA ASN A 110 -0.73 -9.15 -2.41
C ASN A 110 -0.76 -9.43 -0.91
N LYS A 111 0.37 -9.86 -0.31
CA LYS A 111 0.60 -9.76 1.13
C LYS A 111 0.59 -8.28 1.50
N LYS A 112 -0.63 -7.76 1.74
CA LYS A 112 -0.86 -6.63 2.63
C LYS A 112 -0.35 -7.09 3.98
N ILE A 113 0.94 -6.87 4.24
CA ILE A 113 1.41 -6.81 5.62
C ILE A 113 0.58 -5.69 6.23
N ASP A 114 -0.30 -6.04 7.16
CA ASP A 114 -1.05 -5.03 7.88
C ASP A 114 -0.02 -4.12 8.54
N PHE A 115 -0.17 -2.80 8.42
CA PHE A 115 0.79 -1.87 9.01
C PHE A 115 0.93 -2.10 10.51
N VAL A 116 -0.15 -2.56 11.16
CA VAL A 116 -0.16 -2.98 12.57
C VAL A 116 0.88 -4.07 12.85
N ASP A 117 1.12 -5.00 11.92
CA ASP A 117 2.08 -6.09 12.11
C ASP A 117 3.54 -5.61 12.11
N LEU A 118 3.80 -4.39 11.63
CA LEU A 118 5.12 -3.77 11.72
C LEU A 118 5.37 -3.11 13.08
N LEU A 119 4.32 -2.93 13.89
CA LEU A 119 4.37 -2.28 15.20
C LEU A 119 4.40 -3.33 16.32
N ASP A 120 4.96 -2.96 17.47
CA ASP A 120 4.96 -3.87 18.62
C ASP A 120 3.59 -3.84 19.30
N LYS A 121 3.08 -4.99 19.71
CA LYS A 121 1.67 -5.10 20.16
C LYS A 121 1.45 -4.58 21.58
N ASP A 122 2.50 -4.53 22.39
CA ASP A 122 2.49 -4.17 23.80
C ASP A 122 2.56 -2.66 24.07
N ASP A 123 2.84 -1.85 23.04
CA ASP A 123 2.95 -0.39 23.15
C ASP A 123 1.85 0.38 22.43
N GLU A 124 0.73 -0.28 22.10
CA GLU A 124 -0.47 0.38 21.57
C GLU A 124 -0.93 1.52 22.51
N GLY A 125 -1.22 2.70 21.93
CA GLY A 125 -1.55 3.92 22.67
C GLY A 125 -0.35 4.57 23.37
N LYS A 126 0.89 4.12 23.10
CA LYS A 126 2.13 4.67 23.65
C LYS A 126 3.20 4.84 22.57
N ARG A 127 2.81 5.09 21.32
CA ARG A 127 3.73 5.20 20.19
C ARG A 127 3.84 6.62 19.70
N ILE A 128 5.06 7.03 19.38
CA ILE A 128 5.37 8.27 18.68
C ILE A 128 6.14 7.94 17.43
N LEU A 129 5.81 8.60 16.33
CA LEU A 129 6.52 8.45 15.06
C LEU A 129 7.32 9.70 14.73
N TYR A 130 8.54 9.51 14.23
CA TYR A 130 9.33 10.56 13.58
C TYR A 130 9.61 10.14 12.13
N VAL A 131 9.14 10.91 11.15
CA VAL A 131 9.23 10.58 9.72
C VAL A 131 10.26 11.47 9.03
N MET A 132 11.35 10.87 8.55
CA MET A 132 12.41 11.54 7.82
C MET A 132 12.95 10.63 6.70
N PRO A 133 12.34 10.65 5.50
CA PRO A 133 12.68 9.73 4.42
C PRO A 133 14.03 10.04 3.75
N GLU A 134 14.41 11.31 3.69
CA GLU A 134 15.65 11.81 3.11
C GLU A 134 16.14 12.98 3.98
N SER A 135 17.16 13.75 3.60
CA SER A 135 18.40 13.22 3.05
C SER A 135 19.25 12.60 4.16
N ILE A 136 20.37 11.95 3.82
CA ILE A 136 21.31 11.41 4.81
C ILE A 136 21.71 12.45 5.88
N GLY A 137 21.90 13.71 5.47
CA GLY A 137 22.27 14.80 6.36
C GLY A 137 21.15 15.14 7.34
N ASP A 138 19.92 15.24 6.84
CA ASP A 138 18.75 15.55 7.67
C ASP A 138 18.50 14.43 8.69
N ILE A 139 18.60 13.16 8.26
CA ILE A 139 18.47 11.99 9.12
C ILE A 139 19.51 12.00 10.24
N TYR A 140 20.76 12.31 9.91
CA TYR A 140 21.82 12.41 10.92
C TYR A 140 21.55 13.56 11.90
N ILE A 141 21.14 14.74 11.42
CA ILE A 141 20.82 15.89 12.28
C ILE A 141 19.61 15.59 13.19
N SER A 142 18.61 14.87 12.69
CA SER A 142 17.44 14.45 13.47
C SER A 142 17.82 13.67 14.73
N THR A 143 18.96 12.96 14.75
CA THR A 143 19.41 12.21 15.93
C THR A 143 19.58 13.09 17.18
N ALA A 144 19.91 14.37 17.01
CA ALA A 144 20.02 15.33 18.10
C ALA A 144 18.68 15.65 18.77
N LEU A 145 17.55 15.35 18.11
CA LEU A 145 16.21 15.60 18.63
C LEU A 145 15.65 14.44 19.44
N PHE A 146 16.13 13.20 19.22
CA PHE A 146 15.49 12.00 19.76
C PHE A 146 15.54 11.91 21.29
N GLU A 147 16.63 12.35 21.91
CA GLU A 147 16.74 12.43 23.37
C GLU A 147 15.66 13.35 23.96
N ASN A 148 15.50 14.54 23.38
CA ASN A 148 14.54 15.52 23.86
C ASN A 148 13.10 15.06 23.61
N ILE A 149 12.83 14.39 22.49
CA ILE A 149 11.53 13.75 22.25
C ILE A 149 11.23 12.73 23.36
N LYS A 150 12.19 11.85 23.71
CA LYS A 150 11.99 10.90 24.80
C LYS A 150 11.82 11.56 26.16
N LYS A 151 12.49 12.68 26.44
CA LYS A 151 12.28 13.48 27.66
C LYS A 151 10.89 14.10 27.72
N GLN A 152 10.37 14.59 26.60
CA GLN A 152 9.02 15.17 26.52
C GLN A 152 7.92 14.11 26.63
N TYR A 153 8.18 12.91 26.11
CA TYR A 153 7.23 11.79 26.10
C TYR A 153 7.83 10.54 26.77
N PRO A 154 8.08 10.57 28.10
CA PRO A 154 8.84 9.53 28.80
C PRO A 154 8.17 8.15 28.78
N ASN A 155 6.84 8.12 28.66
CA ASN A 155 6.04 6.88 28.67
C ASN A 155 5.75 6.33 27.26
N HIS A 156 6.36 6.90 26.21
CA HIS A 156 6.10 6.51 24.83
C HIS A 156 7.33 5.91 24.16
N ASN A 157 7.11 4.97 23.25
CA ASN A 157 8.12 4.40 22.38
C ASN A 157 8.29 5.24 21.11
N LEU A 158 9.54 5.56 20.78
CA LEU A 158 9.87 6.37 19.61
C LEU A 158 10.18 5.46 18.43
N TYR A 159 9.30 5.47 17.44
CA TYR A 159 9.50 4.87 16.14
C TYR A 159 10.10 5.91 15.19
N VAL A 160 11.07 5.51 14.38
CA VAL A 160 11.65 6.37 13.36
C VAL A 160 11.47 5.74 11.99
N ALA A 161 10.81 6.46 11.08
CA ALA A 161 10.58 6.02 9.71
C ALA A 161 11.52 6.73 8.73
N THR A 162 12.26 5.93 7.97
CA THR A 162 13.17 6.43 6.92
C THR A 162 13.33 5.38 5.81
N LYS A 163 14.06 5.70 4.74
CA LYS A 163 14.38 4.72 3.71
C LYS A 163 15.35 3.66 4.27
N PRO A 164 15.22 2.37 3.88
CA PRO A 164 16.07 1.29 4.40
C PRO A 164 17.58 1.54 4.21
N GLU A 165 17.96 2.24 3.15
CA GLU A 165 19.34 2.63 2.86
C GLU A 165 19.99 3.51 3.96
N TYR A 166 19.20 4.14 4.82
CA TYR A 166 19.68 4.99 5.92
C TYR A 166 19.61 4.33 7.30
N PHE A 167 19.14 3.08 7.42
CA PHE A 167 18.96 2.43 8.72
C PHE A 167 20.25 2.31 9.53
N GLU A 168 21.39 2.08 8.86
CA GLU A 168 22.69 1.93 9.52
C GLU A 168 23.11 3.17 10.32
N ILE A 169 22.63 4.36 9.94
CA ILE A 169 22.93 5.63 10.64
C ILE A 169 22.22 5.69 11.99
N LEU A 170 21.04 5.07 12.07
CA LEU A 170 20.14 5.14 13.21
C LEU A 170 20.26 3.90 14.11
N GLN A 171 20.83 2.82 13.60
CA GLN A 171 21.00 1.58 14.32
C GLN A 171 21.89 1.79 15.56
N GLY A 172 21.40 1.34 16.72
CA GLY A 172 22.10 1.47 17.99
C GLY A 172 21.86 2.80 18.71
N ASN A 173 21.04 3.71 18.16
CA ASN A 173 20.61 4.90 18.90
C ASN A 173 19.73 4.47 20.11
N PRO A 174 20.10 4.83 21.36
CA PRO A 174 19.43 4.33 22.57
C PRO A 174 18.01 4.89 22.76
N TYR A 175 17.64 5.93 22.01
CA TYR A 175 16.33 6.58 22.13
C TYR A 175 15.30 6.02 21.15
N ILE A 176 15.75 5.29 20.11
CA ILE A 176 14.89 4.69 19.10
C ILE A 176 14.43 3.32 19.59
N HIS A 177 13.11 3.13 19.62
CA HIS A 177 12.49 1.84 19.90
C HIS A 177 12.53 0.92 18.69
N LYS A 178 12.10 1.42 17.52
CA LYS A 178 12.04 0.63 16.28
C LYS A 178 12.22 1.51 15.04
N LEU A 179 12.92 0.96 14.05
CA LEU A 179 13.05 1.55 12.72
C LEU A 179 11.96 1.01 11.80
N LEU A 180 11.30 1.90 11.07
CA LEU A 180 10.28 1.56 10.08
C LEU A 180 10.75 1.97 8.69
N GLN A 181 10.45 1.12 7.71
CA GLN A 181 10.62 1.52 6.32
C GLN A 181 9.56 2.57 5.99
N TYR A 182 10.02 3.72 5.51
CA TYR A 182 9.14 4.77 5.03
C TYR A 182 8.23 4.27 3.91
N MET A 183 6.95 4.61 4.02
CA MET A 183 5.95 4.41 2.97
C MET A 183 5.24 5.74 2.70
N PRO A 184 4.88 6.05 1.44
CA PRO A 184 4.21 7.32 1.10
C PRO A 184 2.94 7.62 1.92
N GLN A 185 2.24 6.60 2.40
CA GLN A 185 1.06 6.75 3.26
C GLN A 185 1.39 7.45 4.59
N MET A 186 2.64 7.37 5.07
CA MET A 186 3.10 8.06 6.28
C MET A 186 3.12 9.59 6.14
N ASP A 187 2.87 10.14 4.96
CA ASP A 187 2.69 11.59 4.79
C ASP A 187 1.32 12.07 5.26
N GLN A 188 0.38 11.13 5.42
CA GLN A 188 -1.00 11.43 5.75
C GLN A 188 -1.17 11.39 7.27
N LEU A 189 -1.16 12.55 7.91
CA LEU A 189 -1.26 12.64 9.37
C LEU A 189 -2.53 11.97 9.92
N LEU A 190 -3.66 12.10 9.22
CA LEU A 190 -4.92 11.43 9.59
C LEU A 190 -4.84 9.89 9.54
N TRP A 191 -3.98 9.35 8.67
CA TRP A 191 -3.72 7.92 8.62
C TRP A 191 -2.80 7.50 9.78
N LEU A 192 -1.89 8.36 10.24
CA LEU A 192 -0.98 8.06 11.34
C LEU A 192 -1.62 8.24 12.73
N GLU A 193 -2.32 9.35 12.94
CA GLU A 193 -2.87 9.78 14.23
C GLU A 193 -4.37 9.48 14.38
N GLY A 194 -5.04 9.09 13.29
CA GLY A 194 -6.45 8.72 13.31
C GLY A 194 -7.40 9.82 12.83
N VAL A 195 -8.58 9.40 12.42
CA VAL A 195 -9.71 10.25 12.03
C VAL A 195 -11.02 9.45 12.08
N GLY A 196 -12.07 10.01 12.68
CA GLY A 196 -13.36 9.33 12.81
C GLY A 196 -13.22 8.01 13.59
N ASP A 197 -13.62 6.90 12.97
CA ASP A 197 -13.53 5.56 13.58
C ASP A 197 -12.11 4.96 13.54
N HIS A 198 -11.20 5.54 12.75
CA HIS A 198 -9.81 5.12 12.70
C HIS A 198 -9.05 5.74 13.88
N LYS A 199 -8.61 4.90 14.83
CA LYS A 199 -7.89 5.35 16.04
C LYS A 199 -6.47 5.88 15.80
N GLY A 200 -5.90 5.64 14.63
CA GLY A 200 -4.50 5.91 14.38
C GLY A 200 -3.58 4.82 14.93
N TYR A 201 -2.31 4.90 14.54
CA TYR A 201 -1.24 3.99 14.97
C TYR A 201 -0.31 4.62 15.99
N PHE A 202 -0.21 5.95 15.99
CA PHE A 202 0.66 6.76 16.82
C PHE A 202 -0.12 7.88 17.50
N GLU A 203 0.20 8.16 18.77
CA GLU A 203 -0.40 9.28 19.51
C GLU A 203 0.08 10.63 18.96
N VAL A 204 1.32 10.66 18.46
CA VAL A 204 1.93 11.85 17.85
C VAL A 204 2.84 11.40 16.70
N ALA A 205 2.72 12.07 15.55
CA ALA A 205 3.61 11.89 14.42
C ALA A 205 4.30 13.21 14.02
N PHE A 206 5.63 13.22 14.06
CA PHE A 206 6.47 14.32 13.59
C PHE A 206 6.83 14.12 12.13
N LEU A 207 6.42 15.05 11.25
CA LEU A 207 6.73 15.06 9.82
C LEU A 207 7.61 16.28 9.43
N PRO A 208 8.81 16.45 10.02
CA PRO A 208 9.67 17.60 9.72
C PRO A 208 10.14 17.64 8.26
N HIS A 209 10.16 16.49 7.59
CA HIS A 209 10.46 16.40 6.16
C HIS A 209 9.48 17.18 5.27
N ALA A 210 8.26 17.48 5.75
CA ALA A 210 7.30 18.27 5.00
C ALA A 210 7.82 19.69 4.70
N GLY A 211 8.29 20.41 5.74
CA GLY A 211 8.87 21.75 5.59
C GLY A 211 10.35 21.77 5.17
N THR A 212 11.05 20.64 5.31
CA THR A 212 12.49 20.59 4.98
C THR A 212 12.81 19.97 3.62
N GLN A 213 11.95 19.10 3.08
CA GLN A 213 12.20 18.43 1.79
C GLN A 213 11.13 18.68 0.73
N ARG A 214 9.87 18.87 1.13
CA ARG A 214 8.77 19.10 0.17
C ARG A 214 8.52 20.57 -0.08
N PHE A 215 8.38 21.32 1.01
CA PHE A 215 8.08 22.73 1.01
C PHE A 215 9.23 23.45 1.67
N LEU A 216 10.30 23.76 0.94
CA LEU A 216 11.52 24.43 1.43
C LEU A 216 11.21 25.81 2.05
N ASP A 217 10.70 25.82 3.27
CA ASP A 217 10.17 27.00 3.94
C ASP A 217 11.18 27.65 4.88
N TYR A 218 12.34 27.02 5.08
CA TYR A 218 13.37 27.41 6.05
C TYR A 218 14.56 28.20 5.45
N LEU A 219 14.67 28.31 4.12
CA LEU A 219 15.87 28.91 3.50
C LEU A 219 16.04 30.40 3.87
N HIS A 220 14.93 31.16 3.89
CA HIS A 220 14.83 32.59 4.27
C HIS A 220 16.00 33.50 3.86
N ASN A 221 16.75 33.14 2.81
CA ASN A 221 18.00 33.78 2.37
C ASN A 221 19.03 34.00 3.49
N GLY A 222 19.05 33.15 4.53
CA GLY A 222 19.93 33.33 5.70
C GLY A 222 19.62 34.58 6.54
N LYS A 223 18.41 35.14 6.42
CA LYS A 223 17.98 36.35 7.15
C LYS A 223 17.08 36.04 8.36
N THR A 224 16.87 34.77 8.67
CA THR A 224 16.05 34.39 9.83
C THR A 224 16.78 34.69 11.12
N ASN A 225 16.07 35.34 12.03
CA ASN A 225 16.50 35.49 13.41
C ASN A 225 16.34 34.14 14.11
N ILE A 226 17.45 33.54 14.51
CA ILE A 226 17.44 32.34 15.34
C ILE A 226 17.15 32.80 16.77
N GLN A 227 16.14 32.20 17.42
CA GLN A 227 15.73 32.58 18.78
C GLN A 227 16.80 32.26 19.83
N PHE A 228 17.66 31.28 19.56
CA PHE A 228 18.75 30.87 20.45
C PHE A 228 20.02 31.64 20.13
N ASP A 229 20.58 32.31 21.13
CA ASP A 229 21.92 32.86 21.02
C ASP A 229 22.94 31.72 21.16
N ILE A 230 23.38 31.21 20.02
CA ILE A 230 24.42 30.15 19.94
C ILE A 230 25.78 30.59 20.49
N LYS A 231 25.94 31.87 20.86
CA LYS A 231 27.15 32.40 21.51
C LYS A 231 26.99 32.57 23.03
N ASP A 232 25.78 32.42 23.56
CA ASP A 232 25.53 32.56 25.00
C ASP A 232 25.92 31.27 25.72
N GLN A 233 27.00 31.33 26.50
CA GLN A 233 27.54 30.18 27.24
C GLN A 233 26.61 29.68 28.35
N HIS A 234 25.53 30.41 28.65
CA HIS A 234 24.54 30.03 29.65
C HIS A 234 23.37 29.20 29.08
N ALA A 235 23.26 29.04 27.75
CA ALA A 235 22.13 28.35 27.11
C ALA A 235 22.16 26.81 27.23
N PHE A 236 23.25 26.22 27.73
CA PHE A 236 23.45 24.76 27.82
C PHE A 236 23.58 24.22 29.25
N ASN A 237 23.14 24.98 30.26
CA ASN A 237 23.08 24.51 31.65
C ASN A 237 21.67 24.05 32.05
#